data_AF-A0A932WB60-F1
#
_entry.id   AF-A0A932WB60-F1
#
_cell.length_a   1.000
_cell.length_b   1.000
_cell.length_c   1.000
_cell.angle_alpha   90.00
_cell.angle_beta   90.00
_cell.angle_gamma   90.00
#
_symmetry.space_group_name_H-M   'P 1'
#
loop_
_entity.id
_entity.type
_entity.pdbx_description
1 polymer ?
#
loop_
_entity_poly.entity_id
_entity_poly.type
_entity_poly.pdbx_seq_one_letter_code
_entity_poly.pdbx_strand_id
1 'polypeptide(L)'
;MKHMKTVLILEHTEEVFDKLTCDICGAESKWDQNWSTREHEKWNTTIQLEEEESFPNGGQSTQTQYHICPHCFKTTLAEWFESHRKSKPTITKSVW
;
A
#
# COMPACT_ATOMS: atom_id res chain seq x y z
N MET A 1 0.87 3.09 -6.71
CA MET A 1 -0.03 2.43 -7.65
C MET A 1 0.36 0.98 -7.90
N LYS A 2 -0.60 0.05 -7.78
CA LYS A 2 -0.45 -1.34 -8.24
C LYS A 2 -0.66 -1.39 -9.75
N HIS A 3 0.24 -2.04 -10.47
CA HIS A 3 0.14 -2.26 -11.91
C HIS A 3 -0.18 -3.73 -12.18
N MET A 4 -1.15 -3.96 -13.04
CA MET A 4 -1.53 -5.28 -13.54
C MET A 4 -1.16 -5.37 -15.02
N LYS A 5 -0.84 -6.57 -15.50
CA LYS A 5 -0.65 -6.85 -16.92
C LYS A 5 -1.48 -8.06 -17.33
N THR A 6 -1.96 -8.04 -18.56
CA THR A 6 -2.65 -9.18 -19.17
C THR A 6 -1.62 -10.13 -19.77
N VAL A 7 -1.67 -11.41 -19.40
CA VAL A 7 -0.82 -12.47 -19.96
C VAL A 7 -1.71 -13.51 -20.63
N LEU A 8 -1.33 -13.94 -21.83
CA LEU A 8 -2.00 -15.03 -22.54
C LEU A 8 -1.45 -16.37 -22.02
N ILE A 9 -2.30 -17.16 -21.38
CA ILE A 9 -1.99 -18.52 -20.94
C ILE A 9 -2.81 -19.47 -21.80
N LEU A 10 -2.19 -19.96 -22.88
CA LEU A 10 -2.74 -20.95 -23.82
C LEU A 10 -4.15 -20.63 -24.34
N GLU A 11 -5.19 -20.97 -23.58
CA GLU A 11 -6.61 -20.89 -23.94
C GLU A 11 -7.34 -19.66 -23.37
N HIS A 12 -6.74 -18.92 -22.43
CA HIS A 12 -7.36 -17.73 -21.82
C HIS A 12 -6.33 -16.64 -21.46
N THR A 13 -6.84 -15.45 -21.15
CA THR A 13 -6.03 -14.32 -20.67
C THR A 13 -6.23 -14.12 -19.18
N GLU A 14 -5.14 -13.92 -18.44
CA GLU A 14 -5.18 -13.61 -17.01
C GLU A 14 -4.55 -12.24 -16.73
N GLU A 15 -5.14 -11.50 -15.78
CA GLU A 15 -4.52 -10.32 -15.22
C GLU A 15 -3.60 -10.72 -14.07
N VAL A 16 -2.30 -10.53 -14.26
CA VAL A 16 -1.28 -10.82 -13.24
C VAL A 16 -0.67 -9.52 -12.73
N PHE A 17 -0.22 -9.53 -11.49
CA PHE A 17 0.54 -8.41 -10.94
C PHE A 17 1.82 -8.18 -11.74
N ASP A 18 2.09 -6.93 -12.10
CA ASP A 18 3.31 -6.55 -12.80
C ASP A 18 4.31 -5.89 -11.85
N LYS A 19 3.89 -4.80 -11.21
CA LYS A 19 4.74 -4.03 -10.29
C LYS A 19 3.93 -3.15 -9.36
N LEU A 20 4.59 -2.71 -8.29
CA LEU A 20 4.05 -1.75 -7.35
C LEU A 20 4.89 -0.48 -7.40
N THR A 21 4.27 0.67 -7.63
CA THR A 21 4.96 1.97 -7.75
C THR A 21 4.60 2.87 -6.57
N CYS A 22 5.54 3.63 -6.04
CA CYS A 22 5.28 4.58 -4.98
C CYS A 22 4.64 5.85 -5.57
N ASP A 23 3.48 6.25 -5.05
CA ASP A 23 2.73 7.40 -5.55
C ASP A 23 3.37 8.75 -5.21
N ILE A 24 4.41 8.77 -4.37
CA ILE A 24 5.15 10.00 -4.01
C ILE A 24 6.43 10.13 -4.84
N CYS A 25 7.28 9.11 -4.86
CA CYS A 25 8.62 9.21 -5.47
C CYS A 25 8.80 8.37 -6.74
N GLY A 26 7.82 7.56 -7.13
CA GLY A 26 7.90 6.68 -8.29
C GLY A 26 8.77 5.43 -8.11
N ALA A 27 9.29 5.16 -6.91
CA ALA A 27 10.06 3.94 -6.64
C ALA A 27 9.23 2.68 -6.92
N GLU A 28 9.84 1.67 -7.52
CA GLU A 28 9.15 0.45 -7.95
C GLU A 28 9.53 -0.75 -7.06
N SER A 29 8.56 -1.64 -6.83
CA SER A 29 8.77 -2.98 -6.29
C SER A 29 8.23 -4.02 -7.26
N LYS A 30 8.97 -5.13 -7.35
CA LYS A 30 8.62 -6.32 -8.14
C LYS A 30 7.68 -7.28 -7.40
N TRP A 31 7.37 -6.98 -6.14
CA TRP A 31 6.57 -7.84 -5.27
C TRP A 31 5.26 -7.16 -4.91
N ASP A 32 4.18 -7.95 -4.90
CA ASP A 32 2.88 -7.47 -4.45
C ASP A 32 2.91 -7.21 -2.94
N GLN A 33 2.56 -5.99 -2.53
CA GLN A 33 2.51 -5.56 -1.13
C GLN A 33 3.80 -5.83 -0.32
N ASN A 34 4.95 -5.90 -0.99
CA ASN A 34 6.26 -5.99 -0.33
C ASN A 34 7.26 -5.06 -1.01
N TRP A 35 7.82 -4.13 -0.26
CA TRP A 35 8.84 -3.19 -0.69
C TRP A 35 10.26 -3.66 -0.42
N SER A 36 10.42 -4.81 0.22
CA SER A 36 11.72 -5.44 0.43
C SER A 36 12.29 -5.95 -0.89
N THR A 37 13.61 -5.90 -1.02
CA THR A 37 14.35 -6.54 -2.12
C THR A 37 14.84 -7.95 -1.78
N ARG A 38 14.62 -8.41 -0.54
CA ARG A 38 15.08 -9.71 -0.01
C ARG A 38 13.91 -10.64 0.26
N GLU A 39 14.08 -11.92 -0.05
CA GLU A 39 13.02 -12.94 0.02
C GLU A 39 12.48 -13.19 1.44
N HIS A 40 13.33 -13.08 2.46
CA HIS A 40 12.96 -13.31 3.87
C HIS A 40 12.62 -12.04 4.64
N GLU A 41 12.49 -10.90 3.94
CA GLU A 41 12.12 -9.62 4.56
C GLU A 41 10.81 -9.13 3.96
N LYS A 42 9.93 -8.62 4.82
CA LYS A 42 8.66 -8.03 4.42
C LYS A 42 8.58 -6.60 4.91
N TRP A 43 8.59 -5.65 3.98
CA TRP A 43 8.31 -4.25 4.27
C TRP A 43 7.02 -3.88 3.58
N ASN A 44 5.98 -3.55 4.34
CA ASN A 44 4.69 -3.16 3.78
C ASN A 44 4.27 -1.79 4.34
N THR A 45 3.75 -0.95 3.46
CA THR A 45 3.26 0.39 3.75
C THR A 45 2.07 0.69 2.84
N THR A 46 0.92 0.91 3.47
CA THR A 46 -0.35 1.24 2.81
C THR A 46 -1.02 2.37 3.57
N ILE A 47 -1.51 3.38 2.84
CA ILE A 47 -2.38 4.42 3.39
C ILE A 47 -3.76 4.15 2.81
N GLN A 48 -4.74 3.94 3.68
CA GLN A 48 -6.11 3.62 3.29
C GLN A 48 -7.09 4.44 4.14
N LEU A 49 -8.07 5.03 3.46
CA LEU A 49 -9.28 5.59 4.04
C LEU A 49 -10.45 4.75 3.54
N GLU A 50 -11.31 4.33 4.45
CA GLU A 50 -12.54 3.60 4.16
C GLU A 50 -13.71 4.37 4.77
N GLU A 51 -14.68 4.69 3.94
CA GLU A 51 -15.86 5.44 4.29
C GLU A 51 -17.08 4.58 3.98
N GLU A 52 -17.88 4.28 5.00
CA GLU A 52 -19.04 3.39 4.89
C GLU A 52 -20.32 4.11 5.30
N GLU A 53 -21.38 3.91 4.52
CA GLU A 53 -22.73 4.34 4.84
C GLU A 53 -23.65 3.14 4.83
N SER A 54 -24.41 2.93 5.90
CA SER A 54 -25.37 1.84 6.03
C SER A 54 -26.79 2.37 6.05
N PHE A 55 -27.63 1.89 5.13
CA PHE A 55 -29.06 2.19 5.08
C PHE A 55 -29.90 0.92 5.28
N PRO A 56 -31.20 1.03 5.64
CA PRO A 56 -32.06 -0.13 5.83
C PRO A 56 -32.17 -1.07 4.62
N ASN A 57 -31.91 -0.57 3.41
CA ASN A 57 -32.05 -1.30 2.16
C ASN A 57 -30.71 -1.72 1.54
N GLY A 58 -29.60 -1.53 2.25
CA GLY A 58 -28.24 -1.74 1.76
C GLY A 58 -27.31 -0.61 2.14
N GLY A 59 -26.01 -0.85 2.03
CA GLY A 59 -24.98 0.15 2.30
C GLY A 59 -24.10 0.40 1.08
N GLN A 60 -23.25 1.41 1.19
CA GLN A 60 -22.19 1.69 0.23
C GLN A 60 -20.89 1.93 0.99
N SER A 61 -19.77 1.55 0.38
CA SER A 61 -18.44 1.87 0.88
C SER A 61 -17.57 2.46 -0.21
N THR A 62 -16.72 3.41 0.16
CA THR A 62 -15.70 4.00 -0.69
C THR A 62 -14.34 3.78 -0.03
N GLN A 63 -13.42 3.16 -0.77
CA GLN A 63 -12.04 2.95 -0.34
C GLN A 63 -11.11 3.84 -1.17
N THR A 64 -10.37 4.72 -0.50
CA THR A 64 -9.29 5.51 -1.10
C THR A 64 -7.96 4.97 -0.60
N GLN A 65 -7.07 4.58 -1.52
CA GLN A 65 -5.79 3.96 -1.19
C GLN A 65 -4.63 4.63 -1.92
N TYR A 66 -3.52 4.84 -1.20
CA TYR A 66 -2.22 5.21 -1.76
C TYR A 66 -1.17 4.16 -1.43
N HIS A 67 -0.30 3.89 -2.39
CA HIS A 67 0.87 3.03 -2.20
C HIS A 67 2.11 3.90 -2.04
N ILE A 68 2.68 3.85 -0.84
CA ILE A 68 3.86 4.62 -0.46
C ILE A 68 4.99 3.65 -0.14
N CYS A 69 6.23 3.96 -0.52
CA CYS A 69 7.37 3.14 -0.13
C CYS A 69 7.78 3.43 1.33
N PRO A 70 8.52 2.52 2.00
CA PRO A 70 8.93 2.71 3.39
C PRO A 70 9.79 3.96 3.63
N HIS A 71 10.53 4.40 2.61
CA HIS A 71 11.31 5.62 2.69
C HIS A 71 10.39 6.85 2.78
N CYS A 72 9.51 7.06 1.80
CA CYS A 72 8.56 8.18 1.80
C CYS A 72 7.58 8.14 2.97
N PHE A 73 7.22 6.95 3.46
CA PHE A 73 6.42 6.84 4.68
C PHE A 73 7.14 7.49 5.86
N LYS A 74 8.44 7.18 6.05
CA LYS A 74 9.23 7.72 7.16
C LYS A 74 9.56 9.20 6.96
N THR A 75 10.01 9.59 5.77
CA THR A 75 10.56 10.93 5.51
C THR A 75 9.55 11.97 5.05
N THR A 76 8.37 11.55 4.62
CA THR A 76 7.32 12.49 4.18
C THR A 76 6.14 12.41 5.12
N LEU A 77 5.53 11.23 5.26
CA LEU A 77 4.27 11.12 6.00
C LEU A 77 4.47 11.18 7.53
N ALA A 78 5.38 10.38 8.07
CA ALA A 78 5.64 10.35 9.51
C ALA A 78 6.25 11.70 9.98
N GLU A 79 7.22 12.24 9.24
CA GLU A 79 7.76 13.59 9.49
C GLU A 79 6.67 14.68 9.42
N TRP A 80 5.70 14.57 8.51
CA TRP A 80 4.56 15.49 8.50
C TRP A 80 3.73 15.39 9.79
N PHE A 81 3.39 14.18 10.26
CA PHE A 81 2.65 14.01 11.53
C PHE A 81 3.43 14.54 12.74
N GLU A 82 4.73 14.27 12.80
CA GLU A 82 5.62 14.73 13.85
C GLU A 82 5.75 16.27 13.85
N SER A 83 5.88 16.88 12.67
CA SER A 83 6.00 18.34 12.56
C SER A 83 4.69 19.09 12.82
N HIS A 84 3.54 18.57 12.37
CA HIS A 84 2.26 19.28 12.45
C HIS A 84 1.64 19.25 13.84
N ARG A 85 1.77 18.13 14.57
CA ARG A 85 1.10 17.93 15.86
C ARG A 85 2.02 17.38 16.96
N LYS A 86 3.33 17.27 16.72
CA LYS A 86 4.28 16.59 17.65
C LYS A 86 3.82 15.17 17.99
N SER A 87 3.09 14.54 17.07
CA SER A 87 2.62 13.17 17.22
C SER A 87 3.81 12.22 17.10
N LYS A 88 3.93 11.23 17.98
CA LYS A 88 5.00 10.22 17.89
C LYS A 88 4.40 8.90 17.41
N PRO A 89 5.10 8.15 16.54
CA PRO A 89 4.63 6.84 16.11
C PRO A 89 4.63 5.86 17.28
N THR A 90 3.55 5.08 17.41
CA THR A 90 3.51 3.93 18.31
C THR A 90 4.22 2.75 17.64
N ILE A 91 5.21 2.17 18.33
CA ILE A 91 5.99 1.04 17.81
C ILE A 91 5.69 -0.19 18.67
N THR A 92 5.09 -1.21 18.07
CA THR A 92 4.87 -2.52 18.69
C THR A 92 5.83 -3.54 18.10
N LYS A 93 6.49 -4.32 18.95
CA LYS A 93 7.41 -5.40 18.54
C LYS A 93 6.83 -6.74 19.01
N SER A 94 6.78 -7.71 18.12
CA SER A 94 6.45 -9.10 18.43
C SER A 94 7.53 -10.02 17.85
N VAL A 95 7.76 -11.15 18.54
CA VAL A 95 8.58 -12.25 18.03
C VAL A 95 7.60 -13.37 17.75
N TRP A 96 7.54 -13.81 16.49
CA TRP A 96 6.67 -14.89 16.01
C TRP A 96 7.50 -16.05 15.48
#